data_AF-A0A5C5VNN1-F1
#
_entry.id   AF-A0A5C5VNN1-F1
#
_cell.length_a   1.000
_cell.length_b   1.000
_cell.length_c   1.000
_cell.angle_alpha   90.00
_cell.angle_beta   90.00
_cell.angle_gamma   90.00
#
_symmetry.space_group_name_H-M   'P 1'
#
loop_
_entity.id
_entity.type
_entity.pdbx_description
1 polymer ?
#
loop_
_entity_poly.entity_id
_entity_poly.type
_entity_poly.pdbx_seq_one_letter_code
_entity_poly.pdbx_strand_id
1 'polypeptide(L)'
;MFKRSSAPRLLALAIVSLGMSFAATPAWADRIILRNLEILNNVNVLSFDEDGVNVEGEGTIGWDAIERGTVDGKQTEFDKFLKDLGGSLFRLRQRLSVGDYSGLAEQAEALFPIYAKRASETAYLVCLATMWSRQASGRPGAALEAYFRTLKMLRSKAGLAASLPGSRKLTFDVGTGLSPELEPVFFDAEEAKATLPAAKTAAQELQTPLPQAAFVYVGSLAVSAGDMQLAEKSFSNIRTDQALVSDWRVIAPALQELARGENDQVILQLEARVPGMHPFNRSIAHYLLGKARTDDAVRSAVDRGVLDFLYIPAVEGTQRPELSAAALYGAMTALQKAGDRRQAAALRKEILANYSGAFFGQKLRDQLNRGEDH
;
A
#
# COMPACT_ATOMS: atom_id res chain seq x y z
N MET A 1 -27.40 114.92 1.37
CA MET A 1 -28.09 114.45 2.59
C MET A 1 -28.48 113.00 2.34
N PHE A 2 -28.22 112.11 3.32
CA PHE A 2 -28.16 110.63 3.26
C PHE A 2 -26.92 110.02 2.59
N LYS A 3 -26.38 108.84 2.97
CA LYS A 3 -25.94 108.19 4.24
C LYS A 3 -25.50 106.77 3.80
N ARG A 4 -24.30 106.31 4.22
CA ARG A 4 -23.90 104.89 4.46
C ARG A 4 -23.90 103.92 3.24
N SER A 5 -23.17 102.80 3.19
CA SER A 5 -22.01 102.23 3.90
C SER A 5 -21.61 100.94 3.18
N SER A 6 -20.30 100.66 3.11
CA SER A 6 -19.60 99.35 3.16
C SER A 6 -20.34 98.02 2.86
N ALA A 7 -19.74 97.17 2.00
CA ALA A 7 -19.32 95.80 2.38
C ALA A 7 -18.47 95.11 1.27
N PRO A 8 -17.50 94.23 1.65
CA PRO A 8 -16.61 93.51 0.75
C PRO A 8 -17.16 92.15 0.29
N ARG A 9 -16.71 91.68 -0.88
CA ARG A 9 -17.02 90.34 -1.42
C ARG A 9 -16.19 89.27 -0.72
N LEU A 10 -16.84 88.39 0.05
CA LEU A 10 -16.27 87.18 0.63
C LEU A 10 -16.15 86.08 -0.43
N LEU A 11 -14.92 85.59 -0.63
CA LEU A 11 -14.59 84.36 -1.35
C LEU A 11 -15.03 83.16 -0.50
N ALA A 12 -15.95 82.34 -0.99
CA ALA A 12 -16.28 81.05 -0.41
C ALA A 12 -15.31 79.99 -0.96
N LEU A 13 -14.33 79.59 -0.16
CA LEU A 13 -13.46 78.45 -0.44
C LEU A 13 -14.16 77.18 0.09
N ALA A 14 -14.71 76.36 -0.81
CA ALA A 14 -15.27 75.06 -0.47
C ALA A 14 -14.12 74.04 -0.28
N ILE A 15 -13.75 73.78 0.97
CA ILE A 15 -12.81 72.70 1.32
C ILE A 15 -13.63 71.40 1.38
N VAL A 16 -13.58 70.62 0.30
CA VAL A 16 -14.07 69.24 0.29
C VAL A 16 -13.03 68.38 1.00
N SER A 17 -13.31 68.04 2.26
CA SER A 17 -12.56 67.09 3.06
C SER A 17 -12.71 65.69 2.46
N LEU A 18 -11.82 65.34 1.54
CA LEU A 18 -11.66 63.98 1.01
C LEU A 18 -11.07 63.11 2.12
N GLY A 19 -11.95 62.58 2.97
CA GLY A 19 -11.60 61.58 3.98
C GLY A 19 -11.21 60.27 3.30
N MET A 20 -9.94 60.15 2.93
CA MET A 20 -9.32 58.86 2.63
C MET A 20 -9.37 58.01 3.90
N SER A 21 -10.44 57.25 4.03
CA SER A 21 -10.50 56.11 4.94
C SER A 21 -9.49 55.10 4.42
N PHE A 22 -8.25 55.18 4.89
CA PHE A 22 -7.31 54.07 4.82
C PHE A 22 -7.92 52.95 5.65
N ALA A 23 -8.73 52.11 5.00
CA ALA A 23 -9.04 50.80 5.53
C ALA A 23 -7.69 50.09 5.67
N ALA A 24 -7.19 49.98 6.90
CA ALA A 24 -6.05 49.14 7.21
C ALA A 24 -6.44 47.73 6.74
N THR A 25 -5.87 47.30 5.61
CA THR A 25 -5.93 45.91 5.22
C THR A 25 -5.35 45.11 6.39
N PRO A 26 -6.06 44.11 6.93
CA PRO A 26 -5.50 43.27 7.99
C PRO A 26 -4.17 42.74 7.49
N ALA A 27 -3.08 43.15 8.14
CA ALA A 27 -1.77 42.58 7.85
C ALA A 27 -1.88 41.11 8.24
N TRP A 28 -1.94 40.23 7.25
CA TRP A 28 -1.94 38.79 7.48
C TRP A 28 -0.70 38.47 8.31
N ALA A 29 -0.90 38.00 9.54
CA ALA A 29 0.15 37.85 10.53
C ALA A 29 0.76 36.44 10.51
N ASP A 30 0.22 35.53 9.70
CA ASP A 30 0.68 34.16 9.70
C ASP A 30 1.99 34.02 8.93
N ARG A 31 2.83 33.13 9.44
CA ARG A 31 4.14 32.83 8.89
C ARG A 31 4.37 31.34 8.95
N ILE A 32 4.72 30.72 7.81
CA ILE A 32 5.07 29.31 7.74
C ILE A 32 6.51 29.17 7.26
N ILE A 33 7.30 28.39 7.98
CA ILE A 33 8.68 28.04 7.63
C ILE A 33 8.66 26.58 7.20
N LEU A 34 9.03 26.34 5.95
CA LEU A 34 9.12 25.01 5.38
C LEU A 34 10.49 24.39 5.67
N ARG A 35 10.57 23.06 5.61
CA ARG A 35 11.81 22.30 5.84
C ARG A 35 12.87 22.51 4.77
N ASN A 36 12.47 22.96 3.57
CA ASN A 36 13.38 23.41 2.52
C ASN A 36 13.93 24.84 2.78
N LEU A 37 13.65 25.43 3.95
CA LEU A 37 14.00 26.79 4.37
C LEU A 37 13.27 27.92 3.63
N GLU A 38 12.27 27.58 2.81
CA GLU A 38 11.37 28.56 2.23
C GLU A 38 10.49 29.16 3.33
N ILE A 39 10.31 30.48 3.28
CA ILE A 39 9.58 31.24 4.29
C ILE A 39 8.39 31.91 3.61
N LEU A 40 7.19 31.44 3.96
CA LEU A 40 5.93 32.04 3.54
C LEU A 40 5.55 33.09 4.59
N ASN A 41 5.76 34.37 4.27
CA ASN A 41 5.43 35.49 5.15
C ASN A 41 4.12 36.15 4.73
N ASN A 42 3.39 36.67 5.71
CA ASN A 42 2.12 37.37 5.52
C ASN A 42 1.12 36.53 4.72
N VAL A 43 1.06 35.23 5.01
CA VAL A 43 0.08 34.34 4.40
C VAL A 43 -1.18 34.30 5.25
N ASN A 44 -2.29 33.88 4.64
CA ASN A 44 -3.56 33.69 5.33
C ASN A 44 -3.84 32.20 5.48
N VAL A 45 -3.72 31.67 6.70
CA VAL A 45 -4.08 30.28 7.00
C VAL A 45 -5.59 30.16 7.13
N LEU A 46 -6.23 29.56 6.13
CA LEU A 46 -7.67 29.41 6.07
C LEU A 46 -8.18 28.34 7.05
N SER A 47 -7.47 27.23 7.13
CA SER A 47 -7.79 26.09 7.99
C SER A 47 -6.60 25.13 8.06
N PHE A 48 -6.62 24.21 9.02
CA PHE A 48 -5.71 23.08 9.06
C PHE A 48 -6.39 21.89 9.73
N ASP A 49 -6.00 20.69 9.31
CA ASP A 49 -6.46 19.41 9.84
C ASP A 49 -5.32 18.38 9.72
N GLU A 50 -5.60 17.09 9.89
CA GLU A 50 -4.59 16.04 9.78
C GLU A 50 -3.90 15.99 8.40
N ASP A 51 -4.53 16.46 7.33
CA ASP A 51 -3.94 16.40 5.99
C ASP A 51 -2.91 17.49 5.74
N GLY A 52 -3.06 18.64 6.41
CA GLY A 52 -2.10 19.73 6.35
C GLY A 52 -2.70 21.09 6.70
N VAL A 53 -2.00 22.13 6.27
CA VAL A 53 -2.36 23.54 6.47
C VAL A 53 -2.80 24.12 5.14
N ASN A 54 -4.05 24.58 5.07
CA ASN A 54 -4.62 25.21 3.88
C ASN A 54 -4.34 26.72 3.91
N VAL A 55 -3.52 27.17 2.95
CA VAL A 55 -3.06 28.54 2.84
C VAL A 55 -3.66 29.16 1.58
N GLU A 56 -4.20 30.38 1.72
CA GLU A 56 -4.78 31.12 0.59
C GLU A 56 -3.75 31.30 -0.53
N GLY A 57 -4.09 30.87 -1.75
CA GLY A 57 -3.21 30.97 -2.92
C GLY A 57 -2.21 29.82 -3.10
N GLU A 58 -1.82 29.12 -2.04
CA GLU A 58 -0.84 28.02 -2.07
C GLU A 58 -1.48 26.62 -2.00
N GLY A 59 -2.72 26.53 -1.49
CA GLY A 59 -3.41 25.27 -1.28
C GLY A 59 -2.96 24.57 0.00
N THR A 60 -2.99 23.23 0.01
CA THR A 60 -2.70 22.44 1.21
C THR A 60 -1.21 22.08 1.30
N ILE A 61 -0.55 22.59 2.33
CA ILE A 61 0.83 22.26 2.68
C ILE A 61 0.81 21.13 3.72
N GLY A 62 1.35 19.97 3.37
CA GLY A 62 1.44 18.82 4.28
C GLY A 62 2.33 19.09 5.49
N TRP A 63 1.99 18.51 6.64
CA TRP A 63 2.75 18.66 7.89
C TRP A 63 4.21 18.19 7.79
N ASP A 64 4.51 17.27 6.88
CA ASP A 64 5.85 16.83 6.56
C ASP A 64 6.73 17.92 5.93
N ALA A 65 6.14 18.91 5.27
CA ALA A 65 6.86 20.01 4.64
C ALA A 65 7.11 21.18 5.62
N ILE A 66 6.37 21.25 6.73
CA ILE A 66 6.43 22.35 7.69
C ILE A 66 7.49 22.05 8.75
N GLU A 67 8.39 23.02 8.96
CA GLU A 67 9.37 23.00 10.04
C GLU A 67 8.82 23.75 11.26
N ARG A 68 8.27 24.95 11.06
CA ARG A 68 7.67 25.81 12.10
C ARG A 68 6.59 26.70 11.50
N GLY A 69 5.70 27.23 12.31
CA GLY A 69 4.75 28.25 11.88
C GLY A 69 4.25 29.12 13.03
N THR A 70 3.74 30.29 12.68
CA THR A 70 3.02 31.20 13.56
C THR A 70 1.67 31.46 12.93
N VAL A 71 0.58 31.13 13.63
CA VAL A 71 -0.79 31.24 13.14
C VAL A 71 -1.64 32.00 14.16
N ASP A 72 -2.27 33.09 13.72
CA ASP A 72 -3.09 33.93 14.57
C ASP A 72 -4.34 33.20 15.08
N GLY A 73 -4.67 33.41 16.35
CA GLY A 73 -5.84 32.83 17.02
C GLY A 73 -5.86 31.31 17.22
N LYS A 74 -4.98 30.52 16.57
CA LYS A 74 -5.00 29.03 16.64
C LYS A 74 -3.62 28.36 16.85
N GLN A 75 -2.63 29.10 17.34
CA GLN A 75 -1.25 28.60 17.51
C GLN A 75 -1.16 27.26 18.28
N THR A 76 -1.86 27.10 19.41
CA THR A 76 -1.75 25.89 20.24
C THR A 76 -2.21 24.63 19.50
N GLU A 77 -3.26 24.75 18.68
CA GLU A 77 -3.77 23.64 17.88
C GLU A 77 -2.82 23.30 16.73
N PHE A 78 -2.28 24.34 16.07
CA PHE A 78 -1.25 24.20 15.04
C PHE A 78 0.00 23.48 15.57
N ASP A 79 0.53 23.92 16.71
CA ASP A 79 1.72 23.32 17.33
C ASP A 79 1.50 21.85 17.72
N LYS A 80 0.27 21.52 18.15
CA LYS A 80 -0.12 20.14 18.45
C LYS A 80 -0.05 19.27 17.20
N PHE A 81 -0.68 19.66 16.10
CA PHE A 81 -0.61 18.90 14.85
C PHE A 81 0.82 18.76 14.32
N LEU A 82 1.60 19.85 14.35
CA LEU A 82 2.99 19.82 13.91
C LEU A 82 3.84 18.84 14.74
N LYS A 83 3.63 18.82 16.06
CA LYS A 83 4.31 17.90 16.97
C LYS A 83 3.87 16.45 16.77
N ASP A 84 2.56 16.22 16.68
CA ASP A 84 1.98 14.87 16.66
C ASP A 84 2.17 14.19 15.29
N LEU A 85 2.15 14.95 14.18
CA LEU A 85 2.16 14.41 12.82
C LEU A 85 3.45 14.74 12.05
N GLY A 86 3.93 15.98 12.13
CA GLY A 86 4.96 16.51 11.22
C GLY A 86 6.26 15.72 11.22
N GLY A 87 6.78 15.37 12.40
CA GLY A 87 8.01 14.59 12.51
C GLY A 87 7.89 13.17 11.94
N SER A 88 6.77 12.50 12.18
CA SER A 88 6.53 11.13 11.69
C SER A 88 6.32 11.11 10.17
N LEU A 89 5.53 12.03 9.62
CA LEU A 89 5.31 12.15 8.18
C LEU A 89 6.58 12.53 7.43
N PHE A 90 7.39 13.43 7.99
CA PHE A 90 8.69 13.79 7.41
C PHE A 90 9.62 12.58 7.29
N ARG A 91 9.73 11.76 8.36
CA ARG A 91 10.52 10.52 8.34
C ARG A 91 10.00 9.52 7.30
N LEU A 92 8.68 9.35 7.19
CA LEU A 92 8.10 8.50 6.15
C LEU A 92 8.52 8.98 4.76
N ARG A 93 8.39 10.28 4.47
CA ARG A 93 8.80 10.85 3.18
C ARG A 93 10.29 10.59 2.90
N GLN A 94 11.16 10.81 3.88
CA GLN A 94 12.60 10.59 3.74
C GLN A 94 12.93 9.12 3.44
N ARG A 95 12.35 8.18 4.20
CA ARG A 95 12.58 6.74 4.00
C ARG A 95 12.05 6.23 2.67
N LEU A 96 10.88 6.71 2.24
CA LEU A 96 10.34 6.41 0.91
C LEU A 96 11.27 6.93 -0.20
N SER A 97 11.83 8.14 -0.05
CA SER A 97 12.78 8.70 -1.03
C SER A 97 14.01 7.81 -1.25
N VAL A 98 14.53 7.20 -0.17
CA VAL A 98 15.73 6.34 -0.23
C VAL A 98 15.41 4.85 -0.39
N GLY A 99 14.13 4.47 -0.41
CA GLY A 99 13.69 3.09 -0.58
C GLY A 99 13.87 2.18 0.63
N ASP A 100 13.96 2.72 1.85
CA ASP A 100 14.04 1.91 3.08
C ASP A 100 12.63 1.52 3.54
N TYR A 101 12.08 0.46 2.95
CA TYR A 101 10.71 0.00 3.22
C TYR A 101 10.56 -0.69 4.58
N SER A 102 11.59 -1.41 5.04
CA SER A 102 11.62 -1.99 6.39
C SER A 102 11.53 -0.92 7.48
N GLY A 103 12.24 0.18 7.31
CA GLY A 103 12.25 1.27 8.27
C GLY A 103 10.97 2.09 8.34
N LEU A 104 10.00 1.88 7.44
CA LEU A 104 8.73 2.61 7.43
C LEU A 104 7.75 2.14 8.52
N ALA A 105 7.89 0.90 9.00
CA ALA A 105 6.84 0.21 9.75
C ALA A 105 6.35 1.00 10.98
N GLU A 106 7.28 1.48 11.82
CA GLU A 106 6.93 2.18 13.07
C GLU A 106 6.06 3.41 12.83
N GLN A 107 6.48 4.29 11.91
CA GLN A 107 5.76 5.54 11.65
C GLN A 107 4.49 5.28 10.82
N ALA A 108 4.53 4.34 9.86
CA ALA A 108 3.40 4.05 9.00
C ALA A 108 2.24 3.44 9.79
N GLU A 109 2.51 2.45 10.64
CA GLU A 109 1.49 1.80 11.47
C GLU A 109 0.86 2.77 12.49
N ALA A 110 1.65 3.68 13.07
CA ALA A 110 1.14 4.69 13.99
C ALA A 110 0.18 5.68 13.30
N LEU A 111 0.49 6.06 12.05
CA LEU A 111 -0.30 7.04 11.30
C LEU A 111 -1.48 6.42 10.54
N PHE A 112 -1.40 5.13 10.17
CA PHE A 112 -2.39 4.48 9.32
C PHE A 112 -3.84 4.62 9.82
N PRO A 113 -4.17 4.43 11.13
CA PRO A 113 -5.54 4.58 11.62
C PRO A 113 -6.13 5.98 11.40
N ILE A 114 -5.28 7.01 11.38
CA ILE A 114 -5.68 8.42 11.17
C ILE A 114 -6.02 8.65 9.69
N TYR A 115 -5.22 8.07 8.78
CA TYR A 115 -5.31 8.36 7.35
C TYR A 115 -6.08 7.31 6.52
N ALA A 116 -6.37 6.13 7.06
CA ALA A 116 -6.97 5.02 6.30
C ALA A 116 -8.30 5.38 5.61
N LYS A 117 -9.04 6.35 6.13
CA LYS A 117 -10.33 6.81 5.57
C LYS A 117 -10.24 8.13 4.81
N ARG A 118 -9.07 8.77 4.80
CA ARG A 118 -8.82 10.05 4.11
C ARG A 118 -8.43 9.80 2.64
N ALA A 119 -8.44 10.86 1.83
CA ALA A 119 -8.16 10.79 0.39
C ALA A 119 -7.16 11.87 -0.09
N SER A 120 -6.40 12.44 0.84
CA SER A 120 -5.36 13.44 0.56
C SER A 120 -4.07 12.81 0.01
N GLU A 121 -3.11 13.64 -0.39
CA GLU A 121 -1.76 13.20 -0.77
C GLU A 121 -1.01 12.60 0.42
N THR A 122 -1.19 13.18 1.60
CA THR A 122 -0.67 12.67 2.87
C THR A 122 -1.25 11.29 3.17
N ALA A 123 -2.56 11.10 2.97
CA ALA A 123 -3.21 9.81 3.16
C ALA A 123 -2.68 8.74 2.21
N TYR A 124 -2.45 9.10 0.94
CA TYR A 124 -1.85 8.22 -0.04
C TYR A 124 -0.42 7.81 0.35
N LEU A 125 0.41 8.77 0.79
CA LEU A 125 1.75 8.51 1.29
C LEU A 125 1.74 7.52 2.46
N VAL A 126 0.88 7.74 3.46
CA VAL A 126 0.78 6.87 4.64
C VAL A 126 0.27 5.48 4.28
N CYS A 127 -0.79 5.39 3.46
CA CYS A 127 -1.33 4.08 3.05
C CYS A 127 -0.30 3.28 2.25
N LEU A 128 0.40 3.90 1.30
CA LEU A 128 1.40 3.18 0.52
C LEU A 128 2.63 2.79 1.35
N ALA A 129 3.08 3.66 2.25
CA ALA A 129 4.15 3.32 3.21
C ALA A 129 3.75 2.14 4.08
N THR A 130 2.50 2.11 4.54
CA THR A 130 1.95 0.99 5.32
C THR A 130 1.97 -0.30 4.52
N MET A 131 1.47 -0.27 3.27
CA MET A 131 1.48 -1.42 2.37
C MET A 131 2.89 -1.99 2.17
N TRP A 132 3.84 -1.15 1.78
CA TRP A 132 5.21 -1.58 1.50
C TRP A 132 5.96 -2.02 2.76
N SER A 133 5.70 -1.41 3.92
CA SER A 133 6.32 -1.83 5.18
C SER A 133 5.85 -3.21 5.63
N ARG A 134 4.54 -3.49 5.51
CA ARG A 134 3.95 -4.80 5.83
C ARG A 134 4.48 -5.86 4.89
N GLN A 135 4.55 -5.57 3.59
CA GLN A 135 5.15 -6.47 2.60
C GLN A 135 6.64 -6.74 2.89
N ALA A 136 7.43 -5.71 3.15
CA ALA A 136 8.85 -5.86 3.49
C ALA A 136 9.09 -6.65 4.79
N SER A 137 8.07 -6.70 5.65
CA SER A 137 8.08 -7.46 6.90
C SER A 137 7.52 -8.88 6.74
N GLY A 138 7.28 -9.37 5.52
CA GLY A 138 6.75 -10.72 5.30
C GLY A 138 5.27 -10.88 5.65
N ARG A 139 4.51 -9.78 5.64
CA ARG A 139 3.08 -9.73 6.03
C ARG A 139 2.18 -9.26 4.86
N PRO A 140 2.14 -9.98 3.73
CA PRO A 140 1.43 -9.54 2.54
C PRO A 140 -0.11 -9.51 2.72
N GLY A 141 -0.68 -10.33 3.61
CA GLY A 141 -2.11 -10.32 3.90
C GLY A 141 -2.52 -9.02 4.59
N ALA A 142 -1.71 -8.57 5.56
CA ALA A 142 -1.91 -7.31 6.25
C ALA A 142 -1.75 -6.08 5.32
N ALA A 143 -1.00 -6.20 4.23
CA ALA A 143 -0.80 -5.10 3.27
C ALA A 143 -2.07 -4.79 2.45
N LEU A 144 -3.01 -5.75 2.31
CA LEU A 144 -4.17 -5.61 1.42
C LEU A 144 -5.10 -4.46 1.76
N GLU A 145 -5.35 -4.19 3.05
CA GLU A 145 -6.19 -3.07 3.44
C GLU A 145 -5.62 -1.76 2.87
N ALA A 146 -4.34 -1.51 3.15
CA ALA A 146 -3.64 -0.32 2.72
C ALA A 146 -3.53 -0.23 1.19
N TYR A 147 -3.39 -1.37 0.51
CA TYR A 147 -3.48 -1.47 -0.93
C TYR A 147 -4.83 -1.01 -1.48
N PHE A 148 -5.95 -1.51 -0.93
CA PHE A 148 -7.27 -1.11 -1.41
C PHE A 148 -7.57 0.37 -1.12
N ARG A 149 -7.14 0.89 0.04
CA ARG A 149 -7.21 2.34 0.33
C ARG A 149 -6.47 3.14 -0.74
N THR A 150 -5.27 2.70 -1.07
CA THR A 150 -4.43 3.31 -2.10
C THR A 150 -5.09 3.26 -3.48
N LEU A 151 -5.59 2.09 -3.88
CA LEU A 151 -6.27 1.89 -5.17
C LEU A 151 -7.51 2.78 -5.29
N LYS A 152 -8.28 2.95 -4.19
CA LYS A 152 -9.42 3.88 -4.14
C LYS A 152 -8.98 5.31 -4.49
N MET A 153 -7.91 5.79 -3.87
CA MET A 153 -7.41 7.15 -4.09
C MET A 153 -6.90 7.34 -5.52
N LEU A 154 -6.10 6.39 -6.03
CA LEU A 154 -5.54 6.44 -7.39
C LEU A 154 -6.61 6.43 -8.48
N ARG A 155 -7.72 5.72 -8.27
CA ARG A 155 -8.87 5.74 -9.18
C ARG A 155 -9.65 7.06 -9.13
N SER A 156 -9.63 7.75 -7.99
CA SER A 156 -10.39 8.97 -7.77
C SER A 156 -9.66 10.27 -8.16
N LYS A 157 -8.32 10.27 -8.11
CA LYS A 157 -7.50 11.48 -8.33
C LYS A 157 -6.38 11.19 -9.32
N ALA A 158 -6.53 11.70 -10.54
CA ALA A 158 -5.49 11.63 -11.56
C ALA A 158 -4.21 12.36 -11.07
N GLY A 159 -3.04 11.83 -11.43
CA GLY A 159 -1.76 12.43 -11.07
C GLY A 159 -1.31 12.21 -9.62
N LEU A 160 -2.15 11.63 -8.75
CA LEU A 160 -1.81 11.37 -7.35
C LEU A 160 -0.53 10.52 -7.21
N ALA A 161 -0.30 9.56 -8.12
CA ALA A 161 0.92 8.76 -8.14
C ALA A 161 2.22 9.61 -8.20
N ALA A 162 2.17 10.77 -8.86
CA ALA A 162 3.32 11.67 -9.00
C ALA A 162 3.67 12.41 -7.69
N SER A 163 2.73 12.52 -6.74
CA SER A 163 2.95 13.20 -5.45
C SER A 163 3.91 12.48 -4.51
N LEU A 164 4.15 11.18 -4.74
CA LEU A 164 5.01 10.39 -3.86
C LEU A 164 6.49 10.80 -4.00
N PRO A 165 7.23 10.84 -2.88
CA PRO A 165 8.68 10.90 -2.92
C PRO A 165 9.31 9.69 -3.62
N GLY A 166 10.55 9.84 -4.06
CA GLY A 166 11.35 8.75 -4.63
C GLY A 166 10.92 8.30 -6.03
N SER A 167 11.67 7.33 -6.55
CA SER A 167 11.48 6.78 -7.91
C SER A 167 10.49 5.63 -7.98
N ARG A 168 10.33 4.84 -6.91
CA ARG A 168 9.37 3.73 -6.87
C ARG A 168 7.95 4.29 -6.86
N LYS A 169 7.11 3.75 -7.73
CA LYS A 169 5.66 4.00 -7.77
C LYS A 169 4.94 2.66 -7.68
N LEU A 170 3.73 2.67 -7.13
CA LEU A 170 2.90 1.47 -7.09
C LEU A 170 2.61 1.02 -8.53
N THR A 171 3.02 -0.20 -8.84
CA THR A 171 2.71 -0.85 -10.12
C THR A 171 1.44 -1.67 -9.96
N PHE A 172 0.49 -1.48 -10.88
CA PHE A 172 -0.72 -2.29 -10.96
C PHE A 172 -1.29 -2.21 -12.37
N ASP A 173 -2.05 -3.23 -12.76
CA ASP A 173 -2.82 -3.21 -13.99
C ASP A 173 -4.08 -2.37 -13.79
N VAL A 174 -4.23 -1.29 -14.56
CA VAL A 174 -5.32 -0.31 -14.39
C VAL A 174 -6.69 -0.94 -14.71
N GLY A 175 -6.75 -1.94 -15.60
CA GLY A 175 -8.00 -2.58 -16.02
C GLY A 175 -8.58 -3.52 -14.95
N THR A 176 -7.71 -4.25 -14.26
CA THR A 176 -8.08 -5.27 -13.28
C THR A 176 -7.92 -4.80 -11.84
N GLY A 177 -6.99 -3.89 -11.60
CA GLY A 177 -6.51 -3.52 -10.28
C GLY A 177 -5.59 -4.56 -9.64
N LEU A 178 -5.00 -5.51 -10.39
CA LEU A 178 -4.04 -6.46 -9.83
C LEU A 178 -2.65 -5.84 -9.77
N SER A 179 -1.93 -6.06 -8.68
CA SER A 179 -0.56 -5.58 -8.51
C SER A 179 0.43 -6.74 -8.54
N PRO A 180 1.52 -6.65 -9.35
CA PRO A 180 2.60 -7.62 -9.26
C PRO A 180 3.36 -7.56 -7.93
N GLU A 181 3.21 -6.46 -7.18
CA GLU A 181 3.85 -6.30 -5.87
C GLU A 181 3.12 -7.07 -4.77
N LEU A 182 1.87 -7.50 -4.99
CA LEU A 182 1.10 -8.27 -4.02
C LEU A 182 0.61 -9.56 -4.67
N GLU A 183 1.23 -10.69 -4.32
CA GLU A 183 0.77 -11.98 -4.76
C GLU A 183 -0.56 -12.35 -4.07
N PRO A 184 -1.58 -12.78 -4.82
CA PRO A 184 -2.84 -13.26 -4.25
C PRO A 184 -2.71 -14.70 -3.73
N VAL A 185 -1.64 -15.00 -2.99
CA VAL A 185 -1.41 -16.26 -2.28
C VAL A 185 -0.85 -15.91 -0.92
N PHE A 186 -1.52 -16.34 0.15
CA PHE A 186 -1.16 -15.98 1.52
C PHE A 186 -0.74 -17.22 2.30
N PHE A 187 0.41 -17.15 2.97
CA PHE A 187 1.06 -18.32 3.56
C PHE A 187 0.82 -18.47 5.06
N ASP A 188 0.42 -17.40 5.74
CA ASP A 188 0.10 -17.39 7.17
C ASP A 188 -1.43 -17.34 7.35
N ALA A 189 -1.99 -18.46 7.83
CA ALA A 189 -3.42 -18.60 8.05
C ALA A 189 -3.94 -17.72 9.20
N GLU A 190 -3.14 -17.51 10.25
CA GLU A 190 -3.53 -16.69 11.40
C GLU A 190 -3.51 -15.21 11.01
N GLU A 191 -2.48 -14.76 10.27
CA GLU A 191 -2.48 -13.42 9.69
C GLU A 191 -3.66 -13.22 8.73
N ALA A 192 -3.91 -14.18 7.84
CA ALA A 192 -5.01 -14.10 6.89
C ALA A 192 -6.35 -13.93 7.61
N LYS A 193 -6.58 -14.73 8.66
CA LYS A 193 -7.80 -14.65 9.48
C LYS A 193 -7.92 -13.31 10.22
N ALA A 194 -6.84 -12.81 10.80
CA ALA A 194 -6.83 -11.54 11.52
C ALA A 194 -7.09 -10.33 10.60
N THR A 195 -6.60 -10.38 9.36
CA THR A 195 -6.61 -9.24 8.43
C THR A 195 -7.81 -9.23 7.48
N LEU A 196 -8.43 -10.38 7.24
CA LEU A 196 -9.57 -10.55 6.34
C LEU A 196 -10.71 -9.54 6.55
N PRO A 197 -11.17 -9.23 7.78
CA PRO A 197 -12.26 -8.28 7.96
C PRO A 197 -11.93 -6.88 7.42
N ALA A 198 -10.75 -6.36 7.76
CA ALA A 198 -10.34 -5.01 7.36
C ALA A 198 -10.07 -4.92 5.85
N ALA A 199 -9.41 -5.92 5.27
CA ALA A 199 -9.15 -6.00 3.84
C ALA A 199 -10.47 -6.06 3.03
N LYS A 200 -11.43 -6.88 3.48
CA LYS A 200 -12.76 -6.98 2.86
C LYS A 200 -13.52 -5.66 2.90
N THR A 201 -13.54 -4.98 4.06
CA THR A 201 -14.19 -3.67 4.18
C THR A 201 -13.55 -2.65 3.24
N ALA A 202 -12.22 -2.57 3.20
CA ALA A 202 -11.52 -1.66 2.29
C ALA A 202 -11.80 -1.98 0.81
N ALA A 203 -11.91 -3.26 0.44
CA ALA A 203 -12.27 -3.69 -0.92
C ALA A 203 -13.70 -3.27 -1.30
N GLN A 204 -14.65 -3.36 -0.37
CA GLN A 204 -16.05 -2.97 -0.59
C GLN A 204 -16.24 -1.46 -0.76
N GLU A 205 -15.32 -0.65 -0.23
CA GLU A 205 -15.32 0.80 -0.35
C GLU A 205 -14.71 1.32 -1.67
N LEU A 206 -14.22 0.42 -2.54
CA LEU A 206 -13.73 0.80 -3.86
C LEU A 206 -14.90 1.30 -4.74
N GLN A 207 -14.60 2.28 -5.61
CA GLN A 207 -15.59 2.85 -6.52
C GLN A 207 -16.15 1.79 -7.49
N THR A 208 -17.43 1.92 -7.82
CA THR A 208 -18.10 1.09 -8.83
C THR A 208 -17.73 1.53 -10.25
N PRO A 209 -17.51 0.59 -11.21
CA PRO A 209 -17.51 -0.86 -11.01
C PRO A 209 -16.31 -1.32 -10.17
N LEU A 210 -16.54 -2.33 -9.31
CA LEU A 210 -15.49 -2.90 -8.47
C LEU A 210 -14.39 -3.51 -9.35
N PRO A 211 -13.10 -3.23 -9.07
CA PRO A 211 -12.00 -3.79 -9.84
C PRO A 211 -11.93 -5.28 -9.56
N GLN A 212 -11.63 -6.07 -10.59
CA GLN A 212 -11.69 -7.53 -10.49
C GLN A 212 -10.67 -8.11 -9.51
N ALA A 213 -9.56 -7.40 -9.27
CA ALA A 213 -8.58 -7.74 -8.26
C ALA A 213 -9.15 -7.82 -6.83
N ALA A 214 -10.19 -7.03 -6.53
CA ALA A 214 -10.85 -7.12 -5.22
C ALA A 214 -11.39 -8.53 -4.96
N PHE A 215 -11.97 -9.17 -5.98
CA PHE A 215 -12.48 -10.54 -5.88
C PHE A 215 -11.35 -11.57 -5.76
N VAL A 216 -10.26 -11.38 -6.52
CA VAL A 216 -9.09 -12.27 -6.49
C VAL A 216 -8.40 -12.23 -5.12
N TYR A 217 -8.07 -11.04 -4.62
CA TYR A 217 -7.38 -10.86 -3.35
C TYR A 217 -8.23 -11.29 -2.15
N VAL A 218 -9.49 -10.83 -2.08
CA VAL A 218 -10.39 -11.21 -0.97
C VAL A 218 -10.68 -12.71 -0.99
N GLY A 219 -10.91 -13.30 -2.18
CA GLY A 219 -11.14 -14.73 -2.31
C GLY A 219 -9.95 -15.56 -1.85
N SER A 220 -8.74 -15.19 -2.27
CA SER A 220 -7.52 -15.93 -1.91
C SER A 220 -7.14 -15.77 -0.44
N LEU A 221 -7.36 -14.58 0.13
CA LEU A 221 -7.20 -14.34 1.56
C LEU A 221 -8.22 -15.15 2.37
N ALA A 222 -9.46 -15.23 1.90
CA ALA A 222 -10.50 -16.02 2.54
C ALA A 222 -10.19 -17.53 2.54
N VAL A 223 -9.65 -18.08 1.44
CA VAL A 223 -9.16 -19.48 1.42
C VAL A 223 -8.11 -19.69 2.49
N SER A 224 -7.13 -18.80 2.57
CA SER A 224 -6.01 -18.89 3.53
C SER A 224 -6.48 -18.74 4.98
N ALA A 225 -7.53 -17.96 5.21
CA ALA A 225 -8.20 -17.79 6.50
C ALA A 225 -9.17 -18.93 6.87
N GLY A 226 -9.45 -19.87 5.95
CA GLY A 226 -10.42 -20.95 6.12
C GLY A 226 -11.89 -20.57 5.91
N ASP A 227 -12.18 -19.35 5.43
CA ASP A 227 -13.54 -18.90 5.10
C ASP A 227 -13.90 -19.27 3.65
N MET A 228 -14.19 -20.55 3.43
CA MET A 228 -14.51 -21.10 2.10
C MET A 228 -15.77 -20.51 1.48
N GLN A 229 -16.74 -20.10 2.29
CA GLN A 229 -17.98 -19.50 1.82
C GLN A 229 -17.72 -18.12 1.22
N LEU A 230 -16.91 -17.28 1.89
CA LEU A 230 -16.51 -15.99 1.35
C LEU A 230 -15.61 -16.14 0.13
N ALA A 231 -14.71 -17.13 0.12
CA ALA A 231 -13.86 -17.42 -1.02
C ALA A 231 -14.68 -17.72 -2.28
N GLU A 232 -15.62 -18.66 -2.18
CA GLU A 232 -16.50 -19.05 -3.27
C GLU A 232 -17.32 -17.86 -3.77
N LYS A 233 -17.95 -17.11 -2.86
CA LYS A 233 -18.70 -15.90 -3.21
C LYS A 233 -17.84 -14.85 -3.91
N SER A 234 -16.57 -14.70 -3.53
CA SER A 234 -15.68 -13.72 -4.14
C SER A 234 -15.30 -14.17 -5.55
N PHE A 235 -14.81 -15.40 -5.71
CA PHE A 235 -14.40 -15.93 -7.01
C PHE A 235 -15.55 -16.08 -8.00
N SER A 236 -16.76 -16.39 -7.51
CA SER A 236 -17.96 -16.46 -8.34
C SER A 236 -18.35 -15.11 -8.95
N ASN A 237 -17.73 -13.99 -8.57
CA ASN A 237 -17.95 -12.65 -9.13
C ASN A 237 -16.89 -12.21 -10.15
N ILE A 238 -15.94 -13.08 -10.50
CA ILE A 238 -14.99 -12.81 -11.58
C ILE A 238 -15.72 -12.90 -12.93
N ARG A 239 -15.68 -11.80 -13.71
CA ARG A 239 -16.46 -11.62 -14.94
C ARG A 239 -15.67 -11.16 -16.16
N THR A 240 -14.41 -10.77 -16.00
CA THR A 240 -13.57 -10.31 -17.13
C THR A 240 -12.95 -11.45 -17.92
N ASP A 241 -12.68 -11.19 -19.20
CA ASP A 241 -11.96 -12.11 -20.10
C ASP A 241 -10.48 -11.74 -20.26
N GLN A 242 -10.02 -10.66 -19.62
CA GLN A 242 -8.59 -10.33 -19.58
C GLN A 242 -7.81 -11.46 -18.92
N ALA A 243 -6.84 -12.03 -19.65
CA ALA A 243 -6.06 -13.22 -19.24
C ALA A 243 -5.55 -13.16 -17.80
N LEU A 244 -5.04 -11.99 -17.38
CA LEU A 244 -4.53 -11.74 -16.03
C LEU A 244 -5.54 -12.10 -14.92
N VAL A 245 -6.84 -11.96 -15.17
CA VAL A 245 -7.89 -12.33 -14.22
C VAL A 245 -8.68 -13.56 -14.67
N SER A 246 -8.88 -13.78 -15.97
CA SER A 246 -9.70 -14.92 -16.42
C SER A 246 -9.07 -16.27 -16.10
N ASP A 247 -7.73 -16.37 -16.00
CA ASP A 247 -7.03 -17.55 -15.48
C ASP A 247 -7.46 -17.91 -14.04
N TRP A 248 -7.93 -16.94 -13.24
CA TRP A 248 -8.43 -17.20 -11.90
C TRP A 248 -9.70 -18.04 -11.86
N ARG A 249 -10.41 -18.18 -12.99
CA ARG A 249 -11.50 -19.16 -13.10
C ARG A 249 -11.00 -20.60 -13.00
N VAL A 250 -9.71 -20.84 -13.24
CA VAL A 250 -9.05 -22.15 -13.07
C VAL A 250 -8.24 -22.18 -11.77
N ILE A 251 -7.52 -21.10 -11.45
CA ILE A 251 -6.68 -21.06 -10.23
C ILE A 251 -7.52 -21.07 -8.95
N ALA A 252 -8.67 -20.38 -8.93
CA ALA A 252 -9.48 -20.30 -7.71
C ALA A 252 -10.03 -21.67 -7.25
N PRO A 253 -10.66 -22.49 -8.12
CA PRO A 253 -11.04 -23.85 -7.75
C PRO A 253 -9.85 -24.69 -7.26
N ALA A 254 -8.73 -24.68 -7.99
CA ALA A 254 -7.53 -25.41 -7.59
C ALA A 254 -6.98 -24.96 -6.21
N LEU A 255 -7.02 -23.66 -5.91
CA LEU A 255 -6.64 -23.13 -4.61
C LEU A 255 -7.58 -23.62 -3.48
N GLN A 256 -8.89 -23.68 -3.75
CA GLN A 256 -9.89 -24.19 -2.79
C GLN A 256 -9.75 -25.69 -2.57
N GLU A 257 -9.52 -26.47 -3.63
CA GLU A 257 -9.30 -27.93 -3.59
C GLU A 257 -8.02 -28.27 -2.82
N LEU A 258 -6.93 -27.55 -3.07
CA LEU A 258 -5.70 -27.71 -2.32
C LEU A 258 -5.93 -27.48 -0.81
N ALA A 259 -6.70 -26.47 -0.44
CA ALA A 259 -7.03 -26.19 0.95
C ALA A 259 -7.94 -27.26 1.59
N ARG A 260 -8.68 -28.04 0.78
CA ARG A 260 -9.46 -29.21 1.22
C ARG A 260 -8.66 -30.52 1.20
N GLY A 261 -7.42 -30.50 0.70
CA GLY A 261 -6.57 -31.69 0.54
C GLY A 261 -6.89 -32.52 -0.71
N GLU A 262 -7.61 -31.96 -1.68
CA GLU A 262 -8.01 -32.63 -2.92
C GLU A 262 -6.91 -32.52 -4.00
N ASN A 263 -5.70 -32.99 -3.68
CA ASN A 263 -4.49 -32.79 -4.49
C ASN A 263 -4.61 -33.29 -5.95
N ASP A 264 -5.29 -34.42 -6.17
CA ASP A 264 -5.47 -34.98 -7.52
C ASP A 264 -6.28 -34.04 -8.42
N GLN A 265 -7.29 -33.36 -7.87
CA GLN A 265 -8.12 -32.42 -8.64
C GLN A 265 -7.30 -31.19 -9.06
N VAL A 266 -6.45 -30.68 -8.15
CA VAL A 266 -5.51 -29.58 -8.44
C VAL A 266 -4.62 -29.93 -9.63
N ILE A 267 -4.05 -31.13 -9.64
CA ILE A 267 -3.17 -31.60 -10.72
C ILE A 267 -3.94 -31.68 -12.04
N LEU A 268 -5.10 -32.35 -12.03
CA LEU A 268 -5.94 -32.52 -13.22
C LEU A 268 -6.38 -31.17 -13.83
N GLN A 269 -6.70 -30.18 -12.99
CA GLN A 269 -7.15 -28.87 -13.45
C GLN A 269 -6.02 -28.01 -14.02
N LEU A 270 -4.85 -28.01 -13.37
CA LEU A 270 -3.78 -27.07 -13.70
C LEU A 270 -2.84 -27.60 -14.79
N GLU A 271 -2.47 -28.88 -14.78
CA GLU A 271 -1.35 -29.41 -15.57
C GLU A 271 -1.44 -29.07 -17.06
N ALA A 272 -2.60 -29.28 -17.69
CA ALA A 272 -2.80 -29.00 -19.10
C ALA A 272 -2.97 -27.50 -19.42
N ARG A 273 -3.23 -26.66 -18.41
CA ARG A 273 -3.59 -25.24 -18.58
C ARG A 273 -2.39 -24.31 -18.37
N VAL A 274 -1.45 -24.66 -17.49
CA VAL A 274 -0.31 -23.82 -17.11
C VAL A 274 0.46 -23.23 -18.31
N PRO A 275 0.76 -23.98 -19.40
CA PRO A 275 1.50 -23.42 -20.53
C PRO A 275 0.80 -22.23 -21.21
N GLY A 276 -0.54 -22.20 -21.18
CA GLY A 276 -1.36 -21.15 -21.79
C GLY A 276 -1.72 -20.00 -20.86
N MET A 277 -1.39 -20.07 -19.57
CA MET A 277 -1.71 -19.02 -18.61
C MET A 277 -0.85 -17.76 -18.81
N HIS A 278 -1.41 -16.62 -18.39
CA HIS A 278 -0.68 -15.37 -18.30
C HIS A 278 0.57 -15.53 -17.42
N PRO A 279 1.72 -14.93 -17.77
CA PRO A 279 2.97 -15.10 -17.02
C PRO A 279 2.82 -14.91 -15.50
N PHE A 280 2.15 -13.82 -15.08
CA PHE A 280 1.85 -13.55 -13.67
C PHE A 280 1.11 -14.69 -12.94
N ASN A 281 0.23 -15.41 -13.62
CA ASN A 281 -0.57 -16.49 -13.04
C ASN A 281 0.14 -17.85 -13.13
N ARG A 282 1.07 -18.01 -14.08
CA ARG A 282 1.78 -19.27 -14.34
C ARG A 282 2.59 -19.74 -13.14
N SER A 283 3.32 -18.84 -12.48
CA SER A 283 4.10 -19.20 -11.28
C SER A 283 3.21 -19.51 -10.08
N ILE A 284 2.03 -18.88 -9.95
CA ILE A 284 1.03 -19.28 -8.95
C ILE A 284 0.55 -20.70 -9.24
N ALA A 285 0.24 -21.02 -10.49
CA ALA A 285 -0.19 -22.37 -10.86
C ALA A 285 0.91 -23.43 -10.61
N HIS A 286 2.18 -23.14 -10.94
CA HIS A 286 3.29 -24.02 -10.58
C HIS A 286 3.45 -24.18 -9.06
N TYR A 287 3.24 -23.12 -8.28
CA TYR A 287 3.27 -23.24 -6.83
C TYR A 287 2.20 -24.22 -6.31
N LEU A 288 0.97 -24.11 -6.81
CA LEU A 288 -0.13 -25.01 -6.43
C LEU A 288 0.13 -26.46 -6.88
N LEU A 289 0.64 -26.66 -8.11
CA LEU A 289 1.05 -27.98 -8.61
C LEU A 289 2.16 -28.60 -7.74
N GLY A 290 3.16 -27.81 -7.37
CA GLY A 290 4.24 -28.23 -6.48
C GLY A 290 3.69 -28.68 -5.13
N LYS A 291 2.76 -27.92 -4.54
CA LYS A 291 2.10 -28.30 -3.28
C LYS A 291 1.31 -29.60 -3.40
N ALA A 292 0.48 -29.73 -4.44
CA ALA A 292 -0.32 -30.94 -4.65
C ALA A 292 0.54 -32.20 -4.87
N ARG A 293 1.60 -32.10 -5.67
CA ARG A 293 2.45 -33.23 -6.06
C ARG A 293 3.45 -33.67 -4.99
N THR A 294 3.90 -32.76 -4.13
CA THR A 294 4.91 -33.08 -3.10
C THR A 294 4.34 -33.76 -1.86
N ASP A 295 3.01 -33.78 -1.70
CA ASP A 295 2.33 -34.57 -0.67
C ASP A 295 1.94 -35.98 -1.14
N ASP A 296 2.28 -36.35 -2.38
CA ASP A 296 2.08 -37.70 -2.93
C ASP A 296 3.08 -38.71 -2.34
N ALA A 297 2.66 -39.98 -2.22
CA ALA A 297 3.53 -41.07 -1.77
C ALA A 297 4.53 -41.55 -2.84
N VAL A 298 4.27 -41.26 -4.12
CA VAL A 298 5.08 -41.71 -5.26
C VAL A 298 6.25 -40.76 -5.49
N ARG A 299 7.48 -41.29 -5.46
CA ARG A 299 8.71 -40.48 -5.61
C ARG A 299 8.76 -39.65 -6.89
N SER A 300 8.31 -40.20 -8.02
CA SER A 300 8.31 -39.47 -9.30
C SER A 300 7.34 -38.29 -9.31
N ALA A 301 6.23 -38.35 -8.57
CA ALA A 301 5.33 -37.22 -8.38
C ALA A 301 6.00 -36.14 -7.52
N VAL A 302 6.65 -36.53 -6.42
CA VAL A 302 7.43 -35.63 -5.57
C VAL A 302 8.53 -34.91 -6.37
N ASP A 303 9.30 -35.64 -7.18
CA ASP A 303 10.36 -35.04 -8.00
C ASP A 303 9.80 -34.02 -9.01
N ARG A 304 8.65 -34.30 -9.63
CA ARG A 304 7.95 -33.33 -10.49
C ARG A 304 7.47 -32.11 -9.71
N GLY A 305 6.90 -32.31 -8.52
CA GLY A 305 6.46 -31.21 -7.67
C GLY A 305 7.62 -30.31 -7.21
N VAL A 306 8.80 -30.89 -6.95
CA VAL A 306 10.03 -30.12 -6.70
C VAL A 306 10.40 -29.28 -7.92
N LEU A 307 10.33 -29.83 -9.14
CA LEU A 307 10.59 -29.07 -10.36
C LEU A 307 9.59 -27.93 -10.56
N ASP A 308 8.30 -28.15 -10.27
CA ASP A 308 7.29 -27.09 -10.30
C ASP A 308 7.63 -25.95 -9.34
N PHE A 309 8.08 -26.27 -8.12
CA PHE A 309 8.55 -25.24 -7.20
C PHE A 309 9.79 -24.50 -7.72
N LEU A 310 10.78 -25.21 -8.26
CA LEU A 310 12.04 -24.61 -8.73
C LEU A 310 11.86 -23.74 -9.97
N TYR A 311 10.79 -23.92 -10.75
CA TYR A 311 10.42 -23.04 -11.85
C TYR A 311 10.34 -21.57 -11.42
N ILE A 312 9.74 -21.30 -10.26
CA ILE A 312 9.40 -19.96 -9.79
C ILE A 312 10.66 -19.11 -9.52
N PRO A 313 11.60 -19.52 -8.64
CA PRO A 313 12.81 -18.74 -8.41
C PRO A 313 13.70 -18.66 -9.66
N ALA A 314 13.66 -19.68 -10.54
CA ALA A 314 14.45 -19.68 -11.76
C ALA A 314 13.97 -18.66 -12.81
N VAL A 315 12.65 -18.38 -12.85
CA VAL A 315 12.05 -17.49 -13.86
C VAL A 315 11.75 -16.10 -13.28
N GLU A 316 11.25 -16.01 -12.05
CA GLU A 316 10.69 -14.79 -11.45
C GLU A 316 11.30 -14.42 -10.09
N GLY A 317 12.45 -15.01 -9.74
CA GLY A 317 13.04 -14.96 -8.41
C GLY A 317 13.09 -13.57 -7.77
N THR A 318 13.58 -12.57 -8.49
CA THR A 318 13.73 -11.20 -7.96
C THR A 318 12.44 -10.38 -7.99
N GLN A 319 11.48 -10.77 -8.83
CA GLN A 319 10.22 -10.04 -8.99
C GLN A 319 9.17 -10.50 -7.98
N ARG A 320 9.27 -11.75 -7.51
CA ARG A 320 8.30 -12.38 -6.61
C ARG A 320 9.00 -13.06 -5.43
N PRO A 321 9.63 -12.28 -4.54
CA PRO A 321 10.44 -12.83 -3.47
C PRO A 321 9.64 -13.70 -2.50
N GLU A 322 8.39 -13.33 -2.20
CA GLU A 322 7.52 -14.10 -1.31
C GLU A 322 7.17 -15.47 -1.90
N LEU A 323 6.68 -15.50 -3.14
CA LEU A 323 6.32 -16.74 -3.81
C LEU A 323 7.54 -17.63 -4.06
N SER A 324 8.68 -17.04 -4.42
CA SER A 324 9.94 -17.76 -4.61
C SER A 324 10.44 -18.40 -3.31
N ALA A 325 10.40 -17.66 -2.20
CA ALA A 325 10.74 -18.20 -0.88
C ALA A 325 9.82 -19.35 -0.48
N ALA A 326 8.51 -19.20 -0.71
CA ALA A 326 7.53 -20.24 -0.43
C ALA A 326 7.74 -21.50 -1.27
N ALA A 327 8.07 -21.34 -2.54
CA ALA A 327 8.35 -22.45 -3.45
C ALA A 327 9.63 -23.20 -3.05
N LEU A 328 10.72 -22.47 -2.79
CA LEU A 328 11.98 -23.05 -2.32
C LEU A 328 11.79 -23.78 -0.99
N TYR A 329 11.02 -23.21 -0.06
CA TYR A 329 10.72 -23.86 1.22
C TYR A 329 9.90 -25.14 1.03
N GLY A 330 8.92 -25.13 0.11
CA GLY A 330 8.15 -26.30 -0.27
C GLY A 330 9.04 -27.42 -0.84
N ALA A 331 9.90 -27.09 -1.80
CA ALA A 331 10.86 -28.02 -2.39
C ALA A 331 11.84 -28.57 -1.34
N MET A 332 12.39 -27.71 -0.48
CA MET A 332 13.27 -28.10 0.62
C MET A 332 12.60 -29.13 1.54
N THR A 333 11.37 -28.85 1.95
CA THR A 333 10.59 -29.73 2.85
C THR A 333 10.31 -31.08 2.18
N ALA A 334 9.93 -31.07 0.89
CA ALA A 334 9.68 -32.28 0.12
C ALA A 334 10.94 -33.15 -0.01
N LEU A 335 12.08 -32.54 -0.34
CA LEU A 335 13.38 -33.23 -0.45
C LEU A 335 13.83 -33.81 0.89
N GLN A 336 13.64 -33.07 1.99
CA GLN A 336 13.96 -33.55 3.33
C GLN A 336 13.11 -34.78 3.71
N LYS A 337 11.78 -34.72 3.49
CA LYS A 337 10.87 -35.87 3.67
C LYS A 337 11.31 -37.08 2.82
N ALA A 338 11.82 -36.82 1.63
CA ALA A 338 12.28 -37.84 0.69
C ALA A 338 13.74 -38.30 0.93
N GLY A 339 14.39 -37.86 2.01
CA GLY A 339 15.72 -38.28 2.43
C GLY A 339 16.90 -37.55 1.76
N ASP A 340 16.66 -36.60 0.86
CA ASP A 340 17.71 -35.84 0.18
C ASP A 340 18.13 -34.60 0.99
N ARG A 341 18.86 -34.87 2.07
CA ARG A 341 19.34 -33.84 3.00
C ARG A 341 20.31 -32.84 2.34
N ARG A 342 21.08 -33.29 1.35
CA ARG A 342 22.08 -32.43 0.69
C ARG A 342 21.40 -31.35 -0.15
N GLN A 343 20.41 -31.73 -0.96
CA GLN A 343 19.68 -30.76 -1.78
C GLN A 343 18.81 -29.85 -0.90
N ALA A 344 18.15 -30.40 0.12
CA ALA A 344 17.39 -29.59 1.09
C ALA A 344 18.29 -28.51 1.76
N ALA A 345 19.50 -28.89 2.20
CA ALA A 345 20.45 -27.95 2.80
C ALA A 345 20.91 -26.85 1.82
N ALA A 346 21.04 -27.16 0.52
CA ALA A 346 21.37 -26.18 -0.51
C ALA A 346 20.23 -25.16 -0.69
N LEU A 347 18.98 -25.62 -0.78
CA LEU A 347 17.82 -24.74 -0.89
C LEU A 347 17.63 -23.86 0.35
N ARG A 348 17.90 -24.39 1.55
CA ARG A 348 17.87 -23.59 2.79
C ARG A 348 18.87 -22.42 2.74
N LYS A 349 20.09 -22.67 2.27
CA LYS A 349 21.11 -21.62 2.11
C LYS A 349 20.65 -20.56 1.11
N GLU A 350 20.05 -20.99 0.00
CA GLU A 350 19.48 -20.10 -1.02
C GLU A 350 18.40 -19.17 -0.42
N ILE A 351 17.44 -19.74 0.34
CA ILE A 351 16.38 -18.95 0.99
C ILE A 351 16.97 -17.92 1.96
N LEU A 352 17.92 -18.33 2.81
CA LEU A 352 18.52 -17.44 3.82
C LEU A 352 19.42 -16.36 3.20
N ALA A 353 20.05 -16.63 2.05
CA ALA A 353 20.89 -15.67 1.36
C ALA A 353 20.06 -14.64 0.58
N ASN A 354 19.08 -15.10 -0.20
CA ASN A 354 18.43 -14.26 -1.22
C ASN A 354 17.01 -13.84 -0.85
N TYR A 355 16.36 -14.52 0.09
CA TYR A 355 14.95 -14.33 0.43
C TYR A 355 14.71 -14.11 1.92
N SER A 356 15.73 -13.60 2.60
CA SER A 356 15.77 -13.53 4.06
C SER A 356 14.75 -12.57 4.70
N GLY A 357 14.20 -11.65 3.90
CA GLY A 357 13.12 -10.74 4.29
C GLY A 357 11.71 -11.30 4.04
N ALA A 358 11.57 -12.34 3.20
CA ALA A 358 10.28 -12.94 2.91
C ALA A 358 9.78 -13.83 4.05
N PHE A 359 8.48 -14.13 4.11
CA PHE A 359 7.85 -14.89 5.21
C PHE A 359 8.60 -16.20 5.53
N PHE A 360 8.87 -17.03 4.52
CA PHE A 360 9.56 -18.31 4.72
C PHE A 360 11.06 -18.15 5.01
N GLY A 361 11.69 -17.03 4.62
CA GLY A 361 13.06 -16.70 5.00
C GLY A 361 13.18 -16.32 6.47
N GLN A 362 12.23 -15.50 6.96
CA GLN A 362 12.13 -15.16 8.38
C GLN A 362 11.83 -16.40 9.22
N LYS A 363 10.86 -17.22 8.81
CA LYS A 363 10.51 -18.49 9.48
C LYS A 363 11.72 -19.41 9.65
N LEU A 364 12.55 -19.57 8.61
CA LEU A 364 13.77 -20.39 8.69
C LEU A 364 14.82 -19.80 9.64
N ARG A 365 14.97 -18.47 9.65
CA ARG A 365 15.87 -17.78 10.57
C ARG A 365 15.45 -17.99 12.02
N ASP A 366 14.15 -17.89 12.29
CA ASP A 366 13.62 -18.11 13.64
C ASP A 366 13.80 -19.56 14.10
N GLN A 367 13.56 -20.53 13.21
CA GLN A 367 13.85 -21.95 13.49
C GLN A 367 15.34 -22.17 13.84
N LEU A 368 16.26 -21.55 13.10
CA LEU A 368 17.69 -21.60 13.40
C LEU A 368 18.03 -20.99 14.76
N ASN A 369 17.46 -19.83 15.08
CA ASN A 369 17.69 -19.15 16.36
C ASN A 369 17.15 -19.96 17.56
N ARG A 370 16.15 -20.81 17.35
CA ARG A 370 15.61 -21.74 18.35
C ARG A 370 16.37 -23.07 18.45
N GLY A 371 17.34 -23.32 17.57
CA GLY A 371 18.08 -24.58 17.52
C GLY A 371 17.28 -25.77 16.95
N GLU A 372 16.22 -25.51 16.19
CA GLU A 372 15.37 -26.53 15.55
C GLU A 372 16.00 -27.03 14.23
N ASP A 373 17.27 -27.46 14.29
CA ASP A 373 17.99 -27.98 13.12
C ASP A 373 17.69 -29.48 12.95
N HIS A 374 16.79 -29.80 12.01
CA HIS A 374 16.45 -31.18 11.62
C HIS A 374 17.15 -31.62 10.34
#